data_AF-A0A960LR16-F1
#
_entry.id   AF-A0A960LR16-F1
#
_cell.length_a   1.000
_cell.length_b   1.000
_cell.length_c   1.000
_cell.angle_alpha   90.00
_cell.angle_beta   90.00
_cell.angle_gamma   90.00
#
_symmetry.space_group_name_H-M   'P 1'
#
loop_
_entity.id
_entity.type
_entity.pdbx_description
1 polymer ?
#
loop_
_entity_poly.entity_id
_entity_poly.type
_entity_poly.pdbx_seq_one_letter_code
_entity_poly.pdbx_strand_id
1 'polypeptide(L)'
;MNVIFIAISAALVLLAAFQIWRKRKSFWWPPFVVFLLALALFIVYLTSDSAIYYFFEIFVGKIWGFFLISFLNWVFVRAILPRCTAKYATKGVLIGSIAFPFGILVAGFSWWFAAAEVNVYPENVVVRTDSEFQKDNDAHRSLLDYRGMFLEGRVGDLSLAGEKVESRSDLIAYFQVKLATSRVSTETDFPLLPLEYNVTLSDGTKVTARGVNSLKNTFGWPEIEVPGYFRYHGLKHGDPVVIWADPNGSTTLANGEKSWTLINTRIVAYGTAESFREDFILPGVRTARLFGWVGFGSMFLAFIPFGIGLRKYFWLKKHGSDEPPPVNQPQSSSAKEQELARAKKRAEEKKKSKRNEPPPTSGR
;
A
#
# COMPACT_ATOMS: atom_id res chain seq x y z
N MET A 1 -1.28 -19.69 18.53
CA MET A 1 -2.12 -19.25 17.39
C MET A 1 -1.47 -19.40 16.00
N ASN A 2 -0.14 -19.37 15.86
CA ASN A 2 0.52 -19.36 14.54
C ASN A 2 0.30 -20.60 13.65
N VAL A 3 0.12 -21.79 14.23
CA VAL A 3 0.05 -23.05 13.45
C VAL A 3 -1.21 -23.13 12.58
N ILE A 4 -2.37 -22.73 13.13
CA ILE A 4 -3.65 -22.77 12.40
C ILE A 4 -3.63 -21.79 11.22
N PHE A 5 -3.11 -20.57 11.45
CA PHE A 5 -2.98 -19.56 10.41
C PHE A 5 -2.07 -20.02 9.25
N ILE A 6 -0.93 -20.63 9.59
CA ILE A 6 0.01 -21.19 8.59
C ILE A 6 -0.67 -22.32 7.82
N ALA A 7 -1.40 -23.22 8.50
CA ALA A 7 -2.10 -24.33 7.87
C ALA A 7 -3.20 -23.85 6.89
N ILE A 8 -4.01 -22.87 7.30
CA ILE A 8 -5.05 -22.27 6.43
C ILE A 8 -4.41 -21.59 5.21
N SER A 9 -3.38 -20.79 5.42
CA SER A 9 -2.67 -20.10 4.34
C SER A 9 -2.05 -21.08 3.35
N ALA A 10 -1.40 -22.14 3.85
CA ALA A 10 -0.83 -23.20 3.02
C ALA A 10 -1.90 -23.95 2.22
N ALA A 11 -3.03 -24.29 2.84
CA ALA A 11 -4.16 -24.94 2.17
C ALA A 11 -4.73 -24.07 1.04
N LEU A 12 -4.89 -22.75 1.28
CA LEU A 12 -5.34 -21.80 0.27
C LEU A 12 -4.37 -21.73 -0.92
N VAL A 13 -3.06 -21.66 -0.66
CA VAL A 13 -2.02 -21.63 -1.71
C VAL A 13 -2.04 -22.91 -2.53
N LEU A 14 -2.11 -24.08 -1.89
CA LEU A 14 -2.17 -25.37 -2.58
C LEU A 14 -3.44 -25.50 -3.44
N LEU A 15 -4.59 -25.06 -2.90
CA LEU A 15 -5.86 -25.05 -3.63
C LEU A 15 -5.79 -24.13 -4.85
N ALA A 16 -5.22 -22.94 -4.71
CA ALA A 16 -5.03 -22.00 -5.80
C ALA A 16 -4.11 -22.56 -6.89
N ALA A 17 -2.98 -23.17 -6.49
CA ALA A 17 -2.05 -23.82 -7.42
C ALA A 17 -2.73 -24.96 -8.20
N PHE A 18 -3.51 -25.80 -7.50
CA PHE A 18 -4.29 -26.87 -8.12
C PHE A 18 -5.33 -26.32 -9.13
N GLN A 19 -6.05 -25.25 -8.77
CA GLN A 19 -7.04 -24.62 -9.65
C GLN A 19 -6.40 -23.99 -10.88
N ILE A 20 -5.25 -23.31 -10.72
CA ILE A 20 -4.46 -22.75 -11.83
C ILE A 20 -4.01 -23.87 -12.76
N TRP A 21 -3.50 -24.98 -12.21
CA TRP A 21 -3.05 -26.12 -13.00
C TRP A 21 -4.19 -26.76 -13.79
N ARG A 22 -5.33 -27.04 -13.12
CA ARG A 22 -6.52 -27.66 -13.73
C ARG A 22 -7.06 -26.85 -14.90
N LYS A 23 -6.99 -25.52 -14.83
CA LYS A 23 -7.55 -24.60 -15.81
C LYS A 23 -6.47 -23.76 -16.52
N ARG A 24 -5.24 -24.27 -16.62
CA ARG A 24 -4.08 -23.57 -17.21
C ARG A 24 -4.26 -23.10 -18.66
N LYS A 25 -5.22 -23.67 -19.38
CA LYS A 25 -5.58 -23.30 -20.76
C LYS A 25 -6.49 -22.07 -20.82
N SER A 26 -7.22 -21.76 -19.74
CA SER A 26 -8.09 -20.58 -19.68
C SER A 26 -7.25 -19.31 -19.57
N PHE A 27 -7.63 -18.28 -20.32
CA PHE A 27 -6.95 -16.98 -20.32
C PHE A 27 -7.21 -16.19 -19.03
N TRP A 28 -8.45 -16.18 -18.54
CA TRP A 28 -8.88 -15.36 -17.41
C TRP A 28 -8.82 -16.08 -16.06
N TRP A 29 -8.78 -17.41 -16.07
CA TRP A 29 -8.86 -18.17 -14.82
C TRP A 29 -7.65 -17.99 -13.89
N PRO A 30 -6.39 -18.05 -14.37
CA PRO A 30 -5.24 -17.86 -13.50
C PRO A 30 -5.21 -16.51 -12.77
N PRO A 31 -5.39 -15.33 -13.41
CA PRO A 31 -5.41 -14.07 -12.68
C PRO A 31 -6.59 -13.97 -11.71
N PHE A 32 -7.76 -14.52 -12.06
CA PHE A 32 -8.90 -14.57 -11.14
C PHE A 32 -8.61 -15.40 -9.87
N VAL A 33 -8.02 -16.58 -10.01
CA VAL A 33 -7.64 -17.42 -8.87
C VAL A 33 -6.58 -16.75 -7.99
N VAL A 34 -5.58 -16.11 -8.60
CA VAL A 34 -4.55 -15.35 -7.85
C VAL A 34 -5.17 -14.18 -7.09
N PHE A 35 -6.11 -13.46 -7.70
CA PHE A 35 -6.84 -12.39 -7.03
C PHE A 35 -7.66 -12.90 -5.83
N LEU A 36 -8.41 -13.98 -6.00
CA LEU A 36 -9.18 -14.59 -4.89
C LEU A 36 -8.28 -15.10 -3.77
N LEU A 37 -7.13 -15.71 -4.11
CA LEU A 37 -6.14 -16.14 -3.12
C LEU A 37 -5.61 -14.93 -2.33
N ALA A 38 -5.22 -13.85 -3.03
CA ALA A 38 -4.72 -12.64 -2.39
C ALA A 38 -5.77 -12.01 -1.47
N LEU A 39 -7.04 -11.95 -1.91
CA LEU A 39 -8.15 -11.45 -1.10
C LEU A 39 -8.39 -12.32 0.13
N ALA A 40 -8.35 -13.65 0.00
CA ALA A 40 -8.52 -14.56 1.12
C ALA A 40 -7.39 -14.41 2.16
N LEU A 41 -6.13 -14.35 1.71
CA LEU A 41 -4.98 -14.11 2.58
C LEU A 41 -5.04 -12.73 3.24
N PHE A 42 -5.54 -11.72 2.53
CA PHE A 42 -5.77 -10.37 3.05
C PHE A 42 -6.79 -10.37 4.19
N ILE A 43 -7.94 -11.05 4.01
CA ILE A 43 -8.97 -11.18 5.07
C ILE A 43 -8.41 -11.97 6.26
N VAL A 44 -7.70 -13.06 6.01
CA VAL A 44 -7.09 -13.89 7.07
C VAL A 44 -6.07 -13.07 7.87
N TYR A 45 -5.25 -12.25 7.22
CA TYR A 45 -4.32 -11.35 7.91
C TYR A 45 -5.04 -10.27 8.72
N LEU A 46 -6.05 -9.60 8.15
CA LEU A 46 -6.82 -8.55 8.82
C LEU A 46 -7.62 -9.05 10.04
N THR A 47 -7.96 -10.34 10.07
CA THR A 47 -8.64 -10.98 11.20
C THR A 47 -7.67 -11.49 12.25
N SER A 48 -6.36 -11.32 12.08
CA SER A 48 -5.37 -11.70 13.08
C SER A 48 -5.16 -10.59 14.11
N ASP A 49 -5.15 -10.97 15.40
CA ASP A 49 -4.86 -10.04 16.51
C ASP A 49 -3.45 -9.45 16.45
N SER A 50 -2.56 -10.07 15.67
CA SER A 50 -1.18 -9.63 15.45
C SER A 50 -1.01 -8.57 14.36
N ALA A 51 -2.07 -8.20 13.64
CA ALA A 51 -1.98 -7.27 12.52
C ALA A 51 -1.86 -5.82 13.01
N ILE A 52 -0.64 -5.27 12.96
CA ILE A 52 -0.44 -3.84 13.14
C ILE A 52 -0.76 -3.12 11.82
N TYR A 53 -1.91 -2.43 11.79
CA TYR A 53 -2.43 -1.72 10.61
C TYR A 53 -1.44 -0.70 10.03
N TYR A 54 -0.64 -0.04 10.88
CA TYR A 54 0.37 0.93 10.45
C TYR A 54 1.35 0.32 9.42
N PHE A 55 1.99 -0.81 9.76
CA PHE A 55 2.93 -1.47 8.86
C PHE A 55 2.24 -2.03 7.63
N PHE A 56 1.01 -2.52 7.78
CA PHE A 56 0.23 -3.05 6.68
C PHE A 56 -0.03 -2.01 5.58
N GLU A 57 -0.41 -0.77 5.94
CA GLU A 57 -0.66 0.30 4.97
C GLU A 57 0.58 0.62 4.12
N ILE A 58 1.77 0.56 4.71
CA ILE A 58 3.06 0.77 4.01
C ILE A 58 3.24 -0.23 2.86
N PHE A 59 2.78 -1.47 3.03
CA PHE A 59 2.89 -2.54 2.03
C PHE A 59 1.70 -2.57 1.06
N VAL A 60 0.48 -2.28 1.52
CA VAL A 60 -0.74 -2.36 0.70
C VAL A 60 -0.73 -1.42 -0.50
N GLY A 61 -0.23 -0.18 -0.33
CA GLY A 61 -0.14 0.76 -1.46
C GLY A 61 0.66 0.20 -2.64
N LYS A 62 1.69 -0.62 -2.33
CA LYS A 62 2.57 -1.23 -3.33
C LYS A 62 1.96 -2.48 -3.99
N ILE A 63 0.98 -3.15 -3.34
CA ILE A 63 0.24 -4.31 -3.86
C ILE A 63 -0.50 -3.98 -5.15
N TRP A 64 -1.16 -2.82 -5.23
CA TRP A 64 -1.91 -2.44 -6.42
C TRP A 64 -1.03 -2.26 -7.65
N GLY A 65 0.12 -1.60 -7.49
CA GLY A 65 1.11 -1.43 -8.56
C GLY A 65 1.64 -2.78 -9.06
N PHE A 66 1.96 -3.68 -8.14
CA PHE A 66 2.41 -5.03 -8.48
C PHE A 66 1.35 -5.83 -9.25
N PHE A 67 0.08 -5.81 -8.80
CA PHE A 67 -1.00 -6.52 -9.48
C PHE A 67 -1.26 -5.98 -10.88
N LEU A 68 -1.25 -4.66 -11.04
CA LEU A 68 -1.45 -4.03 -12.35
C LEU A 68 -0.34 -4.44 -13.33
N ILE A 69 0.92 -4.33 -12.93
CA ILE A 69 2.05 -4.71 -13.79
C ILE A 69 2.03 -6.21 -14.09
N SER A 70 1.73 -7.05 -13.09
CA SER A 70 1.61 -8.51 -13.27
C SER A 70 0.48 -8.88 -14.23
N PHE A 71 -0.66 -8.18 -14.16
CA PHE A 71 -1.77 -8.37 -15.08
C PHE A 71 -1.42 -7.94 -16.50
N LEU A 72 -0.78 -6.77 -16.69
CA LEU A 72 -0.32 -6.32 -18.00
C LEU A 72 0.70 -7.30 -18.60
N ASN A 73 1.63 -7.80 -17.77
CA ASN A 73 2.58 -8.83 -18.16
C ASN A 73 1.88 -10.14 -18.56
N TRP A 74 0.85 -10.56 -17.82
CA TRP A 74 0.03 -11.72 -18.17
C TRP A 74 -0.63 -11.55 -19.54
N VAL A 75 -1.26 -10.39 -19.79
CA VAL A 75 -1.87 -10.06 -21.09
C VAL A 75 -0.81 -10.06 -22.19
N PHE A 76 0.37 -9.46 -21.94
CA PHE A 76 1.47 -9.45 -22.90
C PHE A 76 1.90 -10.87 -23.27
N VAL A 77 2.16 -11.73 -22.28
CA VAL A 77 2.64 -13.10 -22.51
C VAL A 77 1.58 -13.99 -23.15
N ARG A 78 0.30 -13.85 -22.77
CA ARG A 78 -0.77 -14.77 -23.21
C ARG A 78 -1.57 -14.28 -24.41
N ALA A 79 -1.74 -12.98 -24.61
CA ALA A 79 -2.52 -12.42 -25.72
C ALA A 79 -1.64 -11.83 -26.81
N ILE A 80 -0.57 -11.12 -26.46
CA ILE A 80 0.25 -10.36 -27.43
C ILE A 80 1.33 -11.25 -28.04
N LEU A 81 2.21 -11.85 -27.22
CA LEU A 81 3.34 -12.66 -27.70
C LEU A 81 2.95 -13.78 -28.68
N PRO A 82 1.85 -14.56 -28.47
CA PRO A 82 1.48 -15.61 -29.41
C PRO A 82 1.07 -15.09 -30.78
N ARG A 83 0.56 -13.84 -30.87
CA ARG A 83 0.13 -13.20 -32.11
C ARG A 83 1.28 -12.57 -32.89
N CYS A 84 2.44 -12.37 -32.26
CA CYS A 84 3.64 -11.91 -32.96
C CYS A 84 4.23 -13.05 -33.79
N THR A 85 4.13 -12.94 -35.12
CA THR A 85 4.69 -13.90 -36.08
C THR A 85 5.72 -13.29 -37.04
N ALA A 86 5.75 -11.97 -37.18
CA ALA A 86 6.61 -11.27 -38.14
C ALA A 86 7.95 -10.81 -37.56
N LYS A 87 9.01 -10.73 -38.39
CA LYS A 87 10.35 -10.31 -37.95
C LYS A 87 10.39 -8.85 -37.49
N TYR A 88 9.62 -7.95 -38.08
CA TYR A 88 9.60 -6.53 -37.66
C TYR A 88 9.09 -6.33 -36.23
N ALA A 89 8.29 -7.27 -35.70
CA ALA A 89 7.79 -7.23 -34.33
C ALA A 89 8.86 -7.58 -33.28
N THR A 90 10.03 -8.09 -33.69
CA THR A 90 11.11 -8.51 -32.77
C THR A 90 11.53 -7.42 -31.79
N LYS A 91 11.68 -6.17 -32.24
CA LYS A 91 12.07 -5.05 -31.37
C LYS A 91 11.01 -4.77 -30.31
N GLY A 92 9.73 -4.73 -30.71
CA GLY A 92 8.61 -4.53 -29.78
C GLY A 92 8.49 -5.65 -28.76
N VAL A 93 8.68 -6.91 -29.21
CA VAL A 93 8.74 -8.08 -28.31
C VAL A 93 9.88 -7.95 -27.32
N LEU A 94 11.09 -7.57 -27.76
CA LEU A 94 12.24 -7.41 -26.88
C LEU A 94 11.99 -6.31 -25.84
N ILE A 95 11.51 -5.14 -26.26
CA ILE A 95 11.22 -4.01 -25.36
C ILE A 95 10.17 -4.42 -24.32
N GLY A 96 9.04 -5.00 -24.74
CA GLY A 96 8.02 -5.46 -23.80
C GLY A 96 8.53 -6.55 -22.84
N SER A 97 9.36 -7.45 -23.36
CA SER A 97 9.97 -8.52 -22.56
C SER A 97 11.00 -8.03 -21.56
N ILE A 98 11.53 -6.81 -21.70
CA ILE A 98 12.39 -6.17 -20.71
C ILE A 98 11.55 -5.31 -19.77
N ALA A 99 10.66 -4.47 -20.32
CA ALA A 99 9.91 -3.47 -19.57
C ALA A 99 8.96 -4.08 -18.53
N PHE A 100 8.18 -5.11 -18.89
CA PHE A 100 7.24 -5.71 -17.94
C PHE A 100 7.95 -6.46 -16.80
N PRO A 101 8.95 -7.33 -17.05
CA PRO A 101 9.75 -7.93 -15.98
C PRO A 101 10.49 -6.91 -15.12
N PHE A 102 11.04 -5.85 -15.73
CA PHE A 102 11.69 -4.78 -14.99
C PHE A 102 10.71 -4.09 -14.02
N GLY A 103 9.47 -3.82 -14.46
CA GLY A 103 8.43 -3.29 -13.58
C GLY A 103 8.10 -4.21 -12.40
N ILE A 104 8.00 -5.53 -12.64
CA ILE A 104 7.79 -6.53 -11.57
C ILE A 104 8.98 -6.54 -10.60
N LEU A 105 10.20 -6.48 -11.13
CA LEU A 105 11.43 -6.47 -10.35
C LEU A 105 11.54 -5.21 -9.49
N VAL A 106 11.25 -4.03 -10.03
CA VAL A 106 11.22 -2.76 -9.28
C VAL A 106 10.18 -2.82 -8.16
N ALA A 107 8.98 -3.35 -8.43
CA ALA A 107 7.96 -3.55 -7.40
C ALA A 107 8.43 -4.53 -6.32
N GLY A 108 9.07 -5.63 -6.71
CA GLY A 108 9.67 -6.61 -5.78
C GLY A 108 10.77 -6.01 -4.90
N PHE A 109 11.68 -5.21 -5.48
CA PHE A 109 12.70 -4.47 -4.74
C PHE A 109 12.10 -3.45 -3.79
N SER A 110 11.09 -2.68 -4.21
CA SER A 110 10.41 -1.72 -3.34
C SER A 110 9.82 -2.38 -2.10
N TRP A 111 9.21 -3.57 -2.24
CA TRP A 111 8.73 -4.36 -1.10
C TRP A 111 9.85 -4.88 -0.23
N TRP A 112 10.89 -5.44 -0.84
CA TRP A 112 12.01 -6.01 -0.10
C TRP A 112 12.77 -4.93 0.69
N PHE A 113 13.01 -3.75 0.10
CA PHE A 113 13.64 -2.62 0.80
C PHE A 113 12.76 -2.09 1.94
N ALA A 114 11.46 -1.90 1.71
CA ALA A 114 10.55 -1.48 2.78
C ALA A 114 10.52 -2.50 3.93
N ALA A 115 10.58 -3.79 3.61
CA ALA A 115 10.69 -4.84 4.62
C ALA A 115 12.04 -4.83 5.34
N ALA A 116 13.14 -4.62 4.61
CA ALA A 116 14.47 -4.52 5.18
C ALA A 116 14.56 -3.34 6.15
N GLU A 117 13.99 -2.19 5.80
CA GLU A 117 13.93 -1.01 6.68
C GLU A 117 13.21 -1.32 8.00
N VAL A 118 12.02 -1.91 7.94
CA VAL A 118 11.26 -2.28 9.14
C VAL A 118 11.99 -3.31 10.00
N ASN A 119 12.75 -4.24 9.38
CA ASN A 119 13.52 -5.24 10.13
C ASN A 119 14.59 -4.63 11.04
N VAL A 120 15.03 -3.40 10.79
CA VAL A 120 16.05 -2.74 11.59
C VAL A 120 15.47 -1.85 12.69
N TYR A 121 14.17 -1.55 12.69
CA TYR A 121 13.54 -0.75 13.75
C TYR A 121 13.72 -1.28 15.19
N PRO A 122 13.87 -2.59 15.47
CA PRO A 122 14.22 -3.05 16.81
C PRO A 122 15.54 -2.47 17.34
N GLU A 123 16.47 -2.14 16.43
CA GLU A 123 17.81 -1.62 16.72
C GLU A 123 17.84 -0.09 16.84
N ASN A 124 16.70 0.59 16.66
CA ASN A 124 16.62 2.04 16.85
C ASN A 124 17.02 2.43 18.27
N VAL A 125 17.68 3.60 18.36
CA VAL A 125 18.15 4.16 19.63
C VAL A 125 16.96 4.55 20.50
N VAL A 126 17.04 4.18 21.78
CA VAL A 126 16.10 4.61 22.82
C VAL A 126 16.78 5.73 23.59
N VAL A 127 16.11 6.87 23.67
CA VAL A 127 16.60 8.07 24.34
C VAL A 127 15.75 8.32 25.58
N ARG A 128 16.42 8.40 26.74
CA ARG A 128 15.80 8.59 28.06
C ARG A 128 16.34 9.81 28.79
N THR A 129 17.46 10.37 28.34
CA THR A 129 18.15 11.51 28.95
C THR A 129 18.59 12.52 27.89
N ASP A 130 18.90 13.73 28.34
CA ASP A 130 19.49 14.80 27.52
C ASP A 130 20.81 14.37 26.86
N SER A 131 21.67 13.70 27.63
CA SER A 131 22.98 13.26 27.14
C SER A 131 22.88 12.20 26.05
N GLU A 132 21.90 11.29 26.14
CA GLU A 132 21.59 10.31 25.10
C GLU A 132 21.02 11.00 23.85
N PHE A 133 20.12 11.98 24.04
CA PHE A 133 19.56 12.75 22.94
C PHE A 133 20.65 13.47 22.15
N GLN A 134 21.53 14.19 22.85
CA GLN A 134 22.61 14.93 22.22
C GLN A 134 23.56 13.99 21.48
N LYS A 135 23.95 12.88 22.12
CA LYS A 135 24.84 11.88 21.52
C LYS A 135 24.26 11.32 20.22
N ASP A 136 22.96 11.02 20.21
CA ASP A 136 22.29 10.48 19.03
C ASP A 136 22.15 11.53 17.92
N ASN A 137 21.74 12.75 18.28
CA ASN A 137 21.58 13.86 17.35
C ASN A 137 22.92 14.24 16.67
N ASP A 138 24.02 14.25 17.42
CA ASP A 138 25.35 14.57 16.90
C ASP A 138 25.89 13.43 16.02
N ALA A 139 25.63 12.17 16.38
CA ALA A 139 26.06 11.00 15.60
C ALA A 139 25.34 10.88 14.25
N HIS A 140 24.05 11.19 14.19
CA HIS A 140 23.23 10.90 13.01
C HIS A 140 23.09 12.07 12.04
N ARG A 141 23.67 13.26 12.33
CA ARG A 141 23.55 14.47 11.50
C ARG A 141 23.96 14.30 10.02
N SER A 142 24.63 13.20 9.66
CA SER A 142 24.88 12.78 8.28
C SER A 142 23.64 12.16 7.61
N LEU A 143 22.85 13.02 6.97
CA LEU A 143 21.82 12.92 5.90
C LEU A 143 21.29 11.58 5.32
N LEU A 144 21.86 10.39 5.56
CA LEU A 144 21.51 9.16 4.83
C LEU A 144 20.83 8.06 5.66
N ASP A 145 20.73 8.18 6.99
CA ASP A 145 20.31 7.04 7.84
C ASP A 145 19.32 7.38 8.97
N TYR A 146 18.46 8.39 8.78
CA TYR A 146 17.50 8.78 9.82
C TYR A 146 16.28 7.84 9.86
N ARG A 147 16.36 6.83 10.72
CA ARG A 147 15.29 5.86 11.03
C ARG A 147 14.41 6.30 12.20
N GLY A 148 14.62 7.54 12.66
CA GLY A 148 14.07 8.11 13.89
C GLY A 148 14.63 7.45 15.15
N MET A 149 14.38 8.08 16.29
CA MET A 149 14.67 7.56 17.63
C MET A 149 13.38 7.22 18.37
N PHE A 150 13.49 6.43 19.42
CA PHE A 150 12.42 6.22 20.39
C PHE A 150 12.70 7.08 21.63
N LEU A 151 11.97 8.18 21.78
CA LEU A 151 12.04 9.02 22.96
C LEU A 151 11.10 8.46 24.03
N GLU A 152 11.65 8.00 25.14
CA GLU A 152 10.88 7.50 26.28
C GLU A 152 10.82 8.58 27.38
N GLY A 153 9.62 8.91 27.83
CA GLY A 153 9.43 9.91 28.88
C GLY A 153 7.99 10.00 29.35
N ARG A 154 7.66 11.11 30.00
CA ARG A 154 6.32 11.40 30.52
C ARG A 154 5.73 12.64 29.87
N VAL A 155 4.50 12.54 29.40
CA VAL A 155 3.85 13.63 28.66
C VAL A 155 3.21 14.66 29.59
N GLY A 156 3.29 15.93 29.22
CA GLY A 156 2.67 17.06 29.92
C GLY A 156 3.44 17.57 31.14
N ASP A 157 2.73 18.32 31.96
CA ASP A 157 3.24 18.84 33.23
C ASP A 157 3.19 17.77 34.33
N LEU A 158 4.35 17.42 34.89
CA LEU A 158 4.48 16.43 35.96
C LEU A 158 3.89 16.91 37.30
N SER A 159 3.75 18.22 37.50
CA SER A 159 3.15 18.76 38.73
C SER A 159 1.65 18.42 38.85
N LEU A 160 1.00 18.17 37.72
CA LEU A 160 -0.41 17.76 37.62
C LEU A 160 -0.57 16.24 37.50
N ALA A 161 0.51 15.46 37.66
CA ALA A 161 0.46 14.01 37.50
C ALA A 161 -0.33 13.34 38.63
N GLY A 162 -1.26 12.47 38.26
CA GLY A 162 -2.07 11.69 39.21
C GLY A 162 -3.34 12.40 39.69
N GLU A 163 -3.63 13.62 39.22
CA GLU A 163 -4.92 14.26 39.44
C GLU A 163 -6.04 13.45 38.74
N LYS A 164 -7.21 13.37 39.40
CA LYS A 164 -8.38 12.73 38.80
C LYS A 164 -8.91 13.63 37.68
N VAL A 165 -9.23 13.02 36.54
CA VAL A 165 -9.84 13.74 35.42
C VAL A 165 -11.28 14.07 35.79
N GLU A 166 -11.55 15.35 36.06
CA GLU A 166 -12.90 15.84 36.36
C GLU A 166 -13.61 16.29 35.07
N SER A 167 -12.84 16.74 34.08
CA SER A 167 -13.33 17.27 32.81
C SER A 167 -12.46 16.81 31.63
N ARG A 168 -13.01 16.87 30.41
CA ARG A 168 -12.25 16.63 29.16
C ARG A 168 -11.09 17.61 28.98
N SER A 169 -11.18 18.81 29.57
CA SER A 169 -10.12 19.84 29.54
C SER A 169 -8.82 19.38 30.18
N ASP A 170 -8.88 18.36 31.03
CA ASP A 170 -7.74 17.92 31.85
C ASP A 170 -6.91 16.84 31.10
N LEU A 171 -7.36 16.45 29.91
CA LEU A 171 -6.68 15.51 29.01
C LEU A 171 -5.75 16.25 28.06
N ILE A 172 -4.53 15.74 27.89
CA ILE A 172 -3.54 16.31 26.96
C ILE A 172 -3.93 16.01 25.52
N ALA A 173 -4.38 14.77 25.29
CA ALA A 173 -4.82 14.31 24.00
C ALA A 173 -5.87 13.22 24.18
N TYR A 174 -6.89 13.19 23.32
CA TYR A 174 -7.90 12.14 23.37
C TYR A 174 -8.63 11.97 22.05
N PHE A 175 -9.22 10.80 21.87
CA PHE A 175 -10.15 10.49 20.80
C PHE A 175 -11.19 9.46 21.24
N GLN A 176 -12.38 9.51 20.64
CA GLN A 176 -13.49 8.65 21.05
C GLN A 176 -13.27 7.20 20.58
N VAL A 177 -13.62 6.24 21.44
CA VAL A 177 -13.70 4.83 21.03
C VAL A 177 -14.94 4.64 20.16
N LYS A 178 -14.77 4.33 18.87
CA LYS A 178 -15.91 4.01 18.00
C LYS A 178 -16.49 2.65 18.40
N LEU A 179 -17.59 2.63 19.17
CA LEU A 179 -18.40 1.42 19.31
C LEU A 179 -19.06 1.10 17.97
N ALA A 180 -18.82 -0.11 17.46
CA ALA A 180 -19.32 -0.60 16.17
C ALA A 180 -20.86 -0.55 16.00
N THR A 181 -21.60 -0.31 17.09
CA THR A 181 -23.07 -0.28 17.14
C THR A 181 -23.66 1.14 17.18
N SER A 182 -22.86 2.19 17.37
CA SER A 182 -23.38 3.54 17.55
C SER A 182 -23.65 4.23 16.20
N ARG A 183 -24.90 4.14 15.73
CA ARG A 183 -25.43 4.91 14.57
C ARG A 183 -25.63 6.40 14.86
N VAL A 184 -25.26 6.87 16.04
CA VAL A 184 -25.37 8.28 16.40
C VAL A 184 -24.11 8.98 15.91
N SER A 185 -24.18 9.55 14.70
CA SER A 185 -23.21 10.55 14.27
C SER A 185 -23.50 11.85 15.03
N THR A 186 -23.01 11.94 16.27
CA THR A 186 -22.81 13.26 16.86
C THR A 186 -21.58 13.86 16.19
N GLU A 187 -21.87 14.83 15.33
CA GLU A 187 -21.00 15.59 14.43
C GLU A 187 -19.95 16.47 15.16
N THR A 188 -19.68 16.23 16.44
CA THR A 188 -19.03 17.22 17.34
C THR A 188 -17.86 16.72 18.19
N ASP A 189 -17.51 15.43 18.22
CA ASP A 189 -16.33 14.97 18.96
C ASP A 189 -15.11 14.88 18.02
N PHE A 190 -14.52 16.05 17.72
CA PHE A 190 -13.21 16.09 17.06
C PHE A 190 -12.14 15.54 18.02
N PRO A 191 -11.23 14.66 17.54
CA PRO A 191 -10.13 14.20 18.34
C PRO A 191 -9.25 15.39 18.74
N LEU A 192 -8.94 15.51 20.03
CA LEU A 192 -7.95 16.47 20.50
C LEU A 192 -6.58 15.81 20.37
N LEU A 193 -5.89 16.12 19.27
CA LEU A 193 -4.48 15.79 19.09
C LEU A 193 -3.71 17.12 19.10
N PRO A 194 -2.93 17.41 20.15
CA PRO A 194 -2.20 18.66 20.22
C PRO A 194 -1.15 18.73 19.10
N LEU A 195 -0.87 19.94 18.64
CA LEU A 195 0.14 20.19 17.61
C LEU A 195 1.55 19.85 18.09
N GLU A 196 1.77 19.85 19.41
CA GLU A 196 3.04 19.55 20.06
C GLU A 196 2.78 18.89 21.42
N TYR A 197 3.65 17.96 21.80
CA TYR A 197 3.69 17.30 23.10
C TYR A 197 4.93 17.75 23.85
N ASN A 198 4.76 18.21 25.08
CA ASN A 198 5.88 18.40 26.00
C ASN A 198 6.16 17.07 26.70
N VAL A 199 7.36 16.53 26.54
CA VAL A 199 7.79 15.28 27.17
C VAL A 199 8.90 15.58 28.15
N THR A 200 8.73 15.12 29.39
CA THR A 200 9.77 15.18 30.42
C THR A 200 10.50 13.85 30.46
N LEU A 201 11.82 13.89 30.28
CA LEU A 201 12.73 12.75 30.30
C LEU A 201 13.03 12.29 31.74
N SER A 202 13.74 11.17 31.86
CA SER A 202 14.07 10.57 33.16
C SER A 202 14.98 11.43 34.04
N ASP A 203 15.78 12.32 33.42
CA ASP A 203 16.65 13.30 34.07
C ASP A 203 15.96 14.65 34.34
N GLY A 204 14.66 14.77 34.02
CA GLY A 204 13.88 16.00 34.18
C GLY A 204 13.96 16.97 33.00
N THR A 205 14.75 16.66 31.97
CA THR A 205 14.86 17.47 30.76
C THR A 205 13.55 17.49 30.00
N LYS A 206 13.16 18.66 29.49
CA LYS A 206 11.95 18.82 28.67
C LYS A 206 12.29 18.82 27.19
N VAL A 207 11.62 17.96 26.44
CA VAL A 207 11.72 17.84 24.98
C VAL A 207 10.35 18.11 24.38
N THR A 208 10.31 18.95 23.35
CA THR A 208 9.05 19.21 22.62
C THR A 208 9.00 18.30 21.40
N ALA A 209 7.93 17.53 21.26
CA ALA A 209 7.72 16.66 20.10
C ALA A 209 6.55 17.16 19.28
N ARG A 210 6.69 17.18 17.95
CA ARG A 210 5.55 17.50 17.09
C ARG A 210 4.40 16.50 17.33
N GLY A 211 3.18 17.01 17.28
CA GLY A 211 1.95 16.25 17.36
C GLY A 211 1.79 15.25 16.21
N VAL A 212 0.81 14.36 16.37
CA VAL A 212 0.41 13.45 15.29
C VAL A 212 -0.85 13.97 14.60
N ASN A 213 -0.90 13.86 13.28
CA ASN A 213 -2.01 14.37 12.47
C ASN A 213 -3.13 13.32 12.25
N SER A 214 -2.99 12.12 12.82
CA SER A 214 -3.88 10.98 12.55
C SER A 214 -3.94 10.03 13.74
N LEU A 215 -5.13 9.49 14.00
CA LEU A 215 -5.37 8.47 15.05
C LEU A 215 -4.57 7.19 14.82
N LYS A 216 -4.25 6.87 13.56
CA LYS A 216 -3.42 5.70 13.20
C LYS A 216 -1.99 5.80 13.73
N ASN A 217 -1.59 7.00 14.13
CA ASN A 217 -0.26 7.28 14.67
C ASN A 217 -0.23 7.26 16.20
N THR A 218 -1.30 6.76 16.82
CA THR A 218 -1.39 6.51 18.27
C THR A 218 -1.38 5.00 18.52
N PHE A 219 -0.74 4.55 19.61
CA PHE A 219 -0.68 3.12 19.93
C PHE A 219 -0.81 2.87 21.43
N GLY A 220 -1.68 1.93 21.81
CA GLY A 220 -1.81 1.45 23.20
C GLY A 220 -2.39 2.47 24.18
N TRP A 221 -2.99 3.57 23.72
CA TRP A 221 -3.52 4.61 24.61
C TRP A 221 -4.62 4.05 25.53
N PRO A 222 -4.56 4.31 26.85
CA PRO A 222 -5.49 3.74 27.80
C PRO A 222 -6.91 4.26 27.55
N GLU A 223 -7.90 3.42 27.86
CA GLU A 223 -9.31 3.84 27.91
C GLU A 223 -9.50 4.71 29.16
N ILE A 224 -10.05 5.90 28.97
CA ILE A 224 -10.34 6.89 30.01
C ILE A 224 -11.85 7.09 30.04
N GLU A 225 -12.42 6.84 31.23
CA GLU A 225 -13.80 7.18 31.53
C GLU A 225 -13.83 8.61 32.08
N VAL A 226 -14.56 9.49 31.39
CA VAL A 226 -14.84 10.85 31.87
C VAL A 226 -16.29 10.85 32.38
N PRO A 227 -16.55 11.21 33.65
CA PRO A 227 -17.90 11.20 34.22
C PRO A 227 -18.91 11.94 33.33
N GLY A 228 -20.00 11.29 32.96
CA GLY A 228 -21.06 11.88 32.12
C GLY A 228 -20.80 11.86 30.60
N TYR A 229 -19.70 11.27 30.13
CA TYR A 229 -19.36 11.20 28.69
C TYR A 229 -19.08 9.77 28.20
N PHE A 230 -18.90 9.63 26.89
CA PHE A 230 -18.50 8.39 26.23
C PHE A 230 -17.10 7.92 26.68
N ARG A 231 -16.76 6.68 26.33
CA ARG A 231 -15.40 6.13 26.50
C ARG A 231 -14.44 6.77 25.49
N TYR A 232 -13.29 7.23 25.97
CA TYR A 232 -12.22 7.81 25.15
C TYR A 232 -10.94 6.99 25.29
N HIS A 233 -10.08 7.00 24.28
CA HIS A 233 -8.67 6.73 24.46
C HIS A 233 -7.94 8.06 24.59
N GLY A 234 -7.02 8.19 25.55
CA GLY A 234 -6.33 9.46 25.75
C GLY A 234 -5.08 9.37 26.60
N LEU A 235 -4.39 10.51 26.70
CA LEU A 235 -3.21 10.72 27.52
C LEU A 235 -3.46 11.82 28.56
N LYS A 236 -2.95 11.60 29.77
CA LYS A 236 -3.01 12.50 30.91
C LYS A 236 -1.63 13.04 31.24
N HIS A 237 -1.63 14.08 32.07
CA HIS A 237 -0.43 14.60 32.69
C HIS A 237 0.36 13.52 33.44
N GLY A 238 1.63 13.38 33.10
CA GLY A 238 2.54 12.41 33.69
C GLY A 238 2.46 10.99 33.12
N ASP A 239 1.60 10.72 32.13
CA ASP A 239 1.51 9.39 31.53
C ASP A 239 2.81 9.01 30.81
N PRO A 240 3.27 7.74 30.94
CA PRO A 240 4.45 7.26 30.24
C PRO A 240 4.15 7.14 28.74
N VAL A 241 5.04 7.69 27.93
CA VAL A 241 4.93 7.66 26.47
C VAL A 241 6.27 7.33 25.82
N VAL A 242 6.16 6.67 24.66
CA VAL A 242 7.26 6.51 23.70
C VAL A 242 6.89 7.24 22.43
N ILE A 243 7.69 8.23 22.06
CA ILE A 243 7.53 8.97 20.81
C ILE A 243 8.58 8.48 19.80
N TRP A 244 8.09 7.95 18.68
CA TRP A 244 8.95 7.61 17.54
C TRP A 244 8.96 8.77 16.55
N ALA A 245 10.09 9.46 16.43
CA ALA A 245 10.24 10.66 15.62
C ALA A 245 11.68 10.88 15.19
N ASP A 246 11.89 11.86 14.30
CA ASP A 246 13.23 12.29 13.91
C ASP A 246 13.68 13.42 14.85
N PRO A 247 14.84 13.35 15.51
CA PRO A 247 15.34 14.48 16.27
C PRO A 247 15.71 15.67 15.38
N ASN A 248 15.58 16.85 15.99
CA ASN A 248 16.02 18.11 15.43
C ASN A 248 16.54 19.00 16.57
N GLY A 249 17.80 19.40 16.49
CA GLY A 249 18.33 20.43 17.36
C GLY A 249 17.86 21.81 16.88
N SER A 250 17.02 22.50 17.66
CA SER A 250 16.74 23.92 17.44
C SER A 250 17.39 24.74 18.55
N THR A 251 18.20 25.73 18.17
CA THR A 251 18.67 26.74 19.12
C THR A 251 17.63 27.86 19.16
N THR A 252 17.11 28.19 20.33
CA THR A 252 16.15 29.28 20.45
C THR A 252 16.86 30.61 20.14
N LEU A 253 16.39 31.32 19.11
CA LEU A 253 17.02 32.56 18.61
C LEU A 253 17.11 33.68 19.65
N ALA A 254 16.24 33.66 20.67
CA ALA A 254 16.16 34.71 21.69
C ALA A 254 17.20 34.56 22.82
N ASN A 255 17.59 33.33 23.16
CA ASN A 255 18.35 33.05 24.39
C ASN A 255 19.66 32.29 24.13
N GLY A 256 19.82 31.70 22.94
CA GLY A 256 20.90 30.76 22.66
C GLY A 256 20.76 29.41 23.37
N GLU A 257 19.71 29.21 24.16
CA GLU A 257 19.39 27.92 24.78
C GLU A 257 19.07 26.89 23.70
N LYS A 258 19.65 25.69 23.85
CA LYS A 258 19.31 24.56 22.99
C LYS A 258 17.98 23.99 23.50
N SER A 259 16.95 24.04 22.67
CA SER A 259 15.71 23.30 22.90
C SER A 259 15.69 22.08 21.99
N TRP A 260 15.59 20.90 22.59
CA TRP A 260 15.48 19.67 21.82
C TRP A 260 14.05 19.54 21.29
N THR A 261 13.96 19.38 19.97
CA THR A 261 12.67 19.23 19.29
C THR A 261 12.68 17.93 18.51
N LEU A 262 11.59 17.15 18.59
CA LEU A 262 11.36 16.04 17.68
C LEU A 262 10.48 16.51 16.53
N ILE A 263 10.95 16.33 15.30
CA ILE A 263 10.20 16.59 14.07
C ILE A 263 9.70 15.28 13.46
N ASN A 264 8.67 15.38 12.61
CA ASN A 264 8.10 14.24 11.89
C ASN A 264 7.71 13.05 12.78
N THR A 265 6.96 13.33 13.85
CA THR A 265 6.45 12.28 14.74
C THR A 265 5.64 11.24 13.98
N ARG A 266 6.15 10.00 14.01
CA ARG A 266 5.57 8.85 13.33
C ARG A 266 4.54 8.18 14.21
N ILE A 267 4.87 7.91 15.47
CA ILE A 267 3.99 7.25 16.44
C ILE A 267 4.14 7.90 17.81
N VAL A 268 3.02 8.05 18.53
CA VAL A 268 2.98 8.30 19.97
C VAL A 268 2.35 7.09 20.64
N ALA A 269 3.17 6.30 21.32
CA ALA A 269 2.75 5.09 22.02
C ALA A 269 2.66 5.33 23.52
N TYR A 270 1.70 4.70 24.18
CA TYR A 270 1.62 4.67 25.64
C TYR A 270 2.54 3.59 26.21
N GLY A 271 3.23 3.87 27.32
CA GLY A 271 4.06 2.91 28.05
C GLY A 271 5.56 3.16 27.89
N THR A 272 6.32 2.05 27.95
CA THR A 272 7.79 2.02 27.94
C THR A 272 8.35 1.64 26.58
N ALA A 273 9.64 1.89 26.34
CA ALA A 273 10.29 1.51 25.08
C ALA A 273 10.27 -0.02 24.87
N GLU A 274 10.39 -0.79 25.95
CA GLU A 274 10.33 -2.25 25.94
C GLU A 274 8.96 -2.75 25.50
N SER A 275 7.88 -2.28 26.13
CA SER A 275 6.51 -2.65 25.74
C SER A 275 6.20 -2.22 24.30
N PHE A 276 6.64 -1.02 23.90
CA PHE A 276 6.47 -0.57 22.52
C PHE A 276 7.22 -1.46 21.52
N ARG A 277 8.43 -1.89 21.85
CA ARG A 277 9.20 -2.81 20.99
C ARG A 277 8.51 -4.16 20.88
N GLU A 278 8.04 -4.73 21.99
CA GLU A 278 7.41 -6.05 22.03
C GLU A 278 6.04 -6.08 21.35
N ASP A 279 5.20 -5.08 21.59
CA ASP A 279 3.80 -5.07 21.17
C ASP A 279 3.56 -4.40 19.81
N PHE A 280 4.45 -3.49 19.39
CA PHE A 280 4.29 -2.77 18.11
C PHE A 280 5.38 -3.14 17.10
N ILE A 281 6.66 -3.00 17.47
CA ILE A 281 7.77 -3.15 16.53
C ILE A 281 7.97 -4.61 16.11
N LEU A 282 8.04 -5.55 17.06
CA LEU A 282 8.27 -6.97 16.74
C LEU A 282 7.15 -7.59 15.88
N PRO A 283 5.85 -7.34 16.14
CA PRO A 283 4.79 -7.73 15.21
C PRO A 283 4.95 -7.08 13.83
N GLY A 284 5.31 -5.78 13.78
CA GLY A 284 5.65 -5.09 12.54
C GLY A 284 6.77 -5.77 11.75
N VAL A 285 7.84 -6.19 12.43
CA VAL A 285 8.97 -6.94 11.85
C VAL A 285 8.51 -8.28 11.28
N ARG A 286 7.63 -9.01 11.98
CA ARG A 286 7.08 -10.28 11.47
C ARG A 286 6.29 -10.06 10.18
N THR A 287 5.45 -9.04 10.15
CA THR A 287 4.71 -8.63 8.94
C THR A 287 5.67 -8.24 7.82
N ALA A 288 6.66 -7.40 8.11
CA ALA A 288 7.67 -6.98 7.15
C ALA A 288 8.44 -8.16 6.56
N ARG A 289 8.84 -9.15 7.38
CA ARG A 289 9.51 -10.37 6.88
C ARG A 289 8.66 -11.14 5.89
N LEU A 290 7.36 -11.29 6.16
CA LEU A 290 6.44 -11.95 5.22
C LEU A 290 6.39 -11.20 3.89
N PHE A 291 6.18 -9.88 3.92
CA PHE A 291 6.17 -9.06 2.70
C PHE A 291 7.54 -9.01 2.01
N GLY A 292 8.63 -9.07 2.77
CA GLY A 292 10.00 -9.15 2.25
C GLY A 292 10.25 -10.44 1.47
N TRP A 293 9.78 -11.59 1.98
CA TRP A 293 9.84 -12.86 1.26
C TRP A 293 8.94 -12.86 0.01
N VAL A 294 7.76 -12.24 0.08
CA VAL A 294 6.90 -12.06 -1.10
C VAL A 294 7.57 -11.17 -2.15
N GLY A 295 8.21 -10.08 -1.72
CA GLY A 295 8.99 -9.19 -2.57
C GLY A 295 10.16 -9.92 -3.23
N PHE A 296 10.92 -10.68 -2.45
CA PHE A 296 12.02 -11.51 -2.94
C PHE A 296 11.53 -12.56 -3.95
N GLY A 297 10.47 -13.30 -3.63
CA GLY A 297 9.86 -14.26 -4.55
C GLY A 297 9.38 -13.62 -5.86
N SER A 298 8.81 -12.42 -5.76
CA SER A 298 8.37 -11.62 -6.92
C SER A 298 9.52 -11.25 -7.85
N MET A 299 10.72 -11.00 -7.33
CA MET A 299 11.92 -10.78 -8.15
C MET A 299 12.23 -12.01 -9.00
N PHE A 300 12.17 -13.22 -8.44
CA PHE A 300 12.38 -14.46 -9.20
C PHE A 300 11.30 -14.67 -10.27
N LEU A 301 10.05 -14.36 -9.92
CA LEU A 301 8.93 -14.45 -10.86
C LEU A 301 9.08 -13.53 -12.07
N ALA A 302 9.80 -12.40 -11.95
CA ALA A 302 10.09 -11.51 -13.07
C ALA A 302 10.92 -12.19 -14.16
N PHE A 303 11.78 -13.16 -13.82
CA PHE A 303 12.63 -13.83 -14.83
C PHE A 303 11.85 -14.78 -15.75
N ILE A 304 10.68 -15.27 -15.33
CA ILE A 304 9.83 -16.17 -16.15
C ILE A 304 9.36 -15.48 -17.45
N PRO A 305 8.62 -14.34 -17.39
CA PRO A 305 8.21 -13.61 -18.59
C PRO A 305 9.40 -13.11 -19.41
N PHE A 306 10.50 -12.70 -18.76
CA PHE A 306 11.74 -12.33 -19.46
C PHE A 306 12.27 -13.48 -20.32
N GLY A 307 12.37 -14.68 -19.75
CA GLY A 307 12.83 -15.88 -20.48
C GLY A 307 11.89 -16.28 -21.62
N ILE A 308 10.56 -16.24 -21.41
CA ILE A 308 9.56 -16.51 -22.45
C ILE A 308 9.70 -15.51 -23.61
N GLY A 309 9.83 -14.23 -23.27
CA GLY A 309 10.01 -13.14 -24.21
C GLY A 309 11.30 -13.25 -25.02
N LEU A 310 12.43 -13.54 -24.35
CA LEU A 310 13.73 -13.72 -24.98
C LEU A 310 13.73 -14.93 -25.94
N ARG A 311 13.13 -16.05 -25.52
CA ARG A 311 12.92 -17.21 -26.40
C ARG A 311 12.09 -16.84 -27.64
N LYS A 312 11.01 -16.07 -27.46
CA LYS A 312 10.17 -15.62 -28.58
C LYS A 312 10.91 -14.65 -29.50
N TYR A 313 11.74 -13.77 -28.95
CA TYR A 313 12.60 -12.86 -29.71
C TYR A 313 13.56 -13.65 -30.63
N PHE A 314 14.31 -14.62 -30.09
CA PHE A 314 15.21 -15.44 -30.89
C PHE A 314 14.47 -16.30 -31.92
N TRP A 315 13.29 -16.82 -31.56
CA TRP A 315 12.44 -17.55 -32.51
C TRP A 315 12.01 -16.66 -33.67
N LEU A 316 11.50 -15.45 -33.40
CA LEU A 316 11.09 -14.50 -34.44
C LEU A 316 12.26 -14.03 -35.30
N LYS A 317 13.44 -13.81 -34.71
CA LYS A 317 14.64 -13.43 -35.48
C LYS A 317 15.02 -14.50 -36.50
N LYS A 318 14.87 -15.79 -36.15
CA LYS A 318 15.26 -16.92 -37.01
C LYS A 318 14.13 -17.41 -37.94
N HIS A 319 12.87 -17.38 -37.51
CA HIS A 319 11.74 -18.02 -38.20
C HIS A 319 10.55 -17.09 -38.47
N GLY A 320 10.61 -15.82 -38.08
CA GLY A 320 9.51 -14.89 -38.31
C GLY A 320 9.31 -14.63 -39.81
N SER A 321 8.08 -14.32 -40.21
CA SER A 321 7.80 -13.91 -41.59
C SER A 321 8.42 -12.54 -41.89
N ASP A 322 9.01 -12.39 -43.08
CA ASP A 322 9.52 -11.11 -43.61
C ASP A 322 8.43 -10.26 -44.27
N GLU A 323 7.23 -10.82 -44.47
CA GLU A 323 6.13 -10.09 -45.09
C GLU A 323 5.70 -8.94 -44.16
N PRO A 324 5.76 -7.68 -44.63
CA PRO A 324 5.20 -6.56 -43.88
C PRO A 324 3.70 -6.79 -43.70
N PRO A 325 3.07 -6.20 -42.65
CA PRO A 325 1.62 -6.25 -42.55
C PRO A 325 1.06 -5.69 -43.87
N PRO A 326 0.00 -6.28 -44.44
CA PRO A 326 -0.59 -5.73 -45.65
C PRO A 326 -0.83 -4.25 -45.36
N VAL A 327 -0.11 -3.39 -46.08
CA VAL A 327 -0.40 -1.96 -46.08
C VAL A 327 -1.89 -1.92 -46.33
N ASN A 328 -2.66 -1.25 -45.46
CA ASN A 328 -4.04 -0.93 -45.76
C ASN A 328 -3.98 -0.13 -47.07
N GLN A 329 -3.96 -0.83 -48.20
CA GLN A 329 -4.12 -0.24 -49.50
C GLN A 329 -5.40 0.55 -49.31
N PRO A 330 -5.39 1.88 -49.51
CA PRO A 330 -6.61 2.66 -49.42
C PRO A 330 -7.62 1.89 -50.26
N GLN A 331 -8.63 1.29 -49.60
CA GLN A 331 -9.52 0.28 -50.17
C GLN A 331 -9.68 0.64 -51.62
N SER A 332 -9.06 -0.17 -52.50
CA SER A 332 -8.89 0.19 -53.91
C SER A 332 -10.19 0.83 -54.37
N SER A 333 -10.14 1.95 -55.08
CA SER A 333 -11.33 2.67 -55.56
C SER A 333 -12.46 1.73 -56.01
N SER A 334 -12.12 0.55 -56.55
CA SER A 334 -13.04 -0.56 -56.84
C SER A 334 -13.92 -1.08 -55.67
N ALA A 335 -13.44 -1.18 -54.42
CA ALA A 335 -14.22 -1.65 -53.28
C ALA A 335 -15.23 -0.59 -52.84
N LYS A 336 -14.81 0.69 -52.79
CA LYS A 336 -15.73 1.82 -52.55
C LYS A 336 -16.72 2.01 -53.71
N GLU A 337 -16.28 1.82 -54.96
CA GLU A 337 -17.17 1.85 -56.14
C GLU A 337 -18.16 0.67 -56.13
N GLN A 338 -17.74 -0.52 -55.73
CA GLN A 338 -18.63 -1.68 -55.59
C GLN A 338 -19.64 -1.46 -54.46
N GLU A 339 -19.23 -0.86 -53.35
CA GLU A 339 -20.14 -0.54 -52.24
C GLU A 339 -21.15 0.55 -52.65
N LEU A 340 -20.69 1.58 -53.38
CA LEU A 340 -21.55 2.63 -53.93
C LEU A 340 -22.52 2.09 -54.99
N ALA A 341 -22.08 1.19 -55.87
CA ALA A 341 -22.91 0.54 -56.88
C ALA A 341 -23.98 -0.36 -56.23
N ARG A 342 -23.62 -1.11 -55.18
CA ARG A 342 -24.57 -1.92 -54.40
C ARG A 342 -25.59 -1.06 -53.65
N ALA A 343 -25.15 0.07 -53.09
CA ALA A 343 -26.04 1.03 -52.42
C ALA A 343 -27.04 1.66 -53.42
N LYS A 344 -26.59 2.06 -54.61
CA LYS A 344 -27.46 2.57 -55.68
C LYS A 344 -28.49 1.53 -56.13
N LYS A 345 -28.07 0.28 -56.35
CA LYS A 345 -28.96 -0.81 -56.77
C LYS A 345 -30.07 -1.08 -55.74
N ARG A 346 -29.71 -1.11 -54.45
CA ARG A 346 -30.69 -1.26 -53.35
C ARG A 346 -31.68 -0.09 -53.25
N ALA A 347 -31.23 1.13 -53.52
CA ALA A 347 -32.11 2.30 -53.52
C ALA A 347 -33.11 2.28 -54.68
N GLU A 348 -32.70 1.81 -55.86
CA GLU A 348 -33.59 1.63 -57.01
C GLU A 348 -34.62 0.53 -56.79
N GLU A 349 -34.23 -0.61 -56.21
CA GLU A 349 -35.15 -1.70 -55.85
C GLU A 349 -36.21 -1.23 -54.85
N LYS A 350 -35.82 -0.45 -53.84
CA LYS A 350 -36.78 0.15 -52.89
C LYS A 350 -37.75 1.13 -53.55
N LYS A 351 -37.29 1.93 -54.52
CA LYS A 351 -38.17 2.84 -55.29
C LYS A 351 -39.16 2.07 -56.15
N LYS A 352 -38.74 0.97 -56.79
CA LYS A 352 -39.65 0.09 -57.56
C LYS A 352 -40.67 -0.60 -56.66
N SER A 353 -40.26 -1.09 -55.49
CA SER A 353 -41.17 -1.70 -54.50
C SER A 353 -42.27 -0.73 -54.07
N LYS A 354 -41.92 0.52 -53.73
CA LYS A 354 -42.90 1.54 -53.34
C LYS A 354 -43.86 1.96 -54.45
N ARG A 355 -43.48 1.81 -55.72
CA ARG A 355 -44.35 2.15 -56.86
C ARG A 355 -45.43 1.10 -57.12
N ASN A 356 -45.22 -0.12 -56.64
CA ASN A 356 -46.13 -1.24 -56.81
C ASN A 356 -46.99 -1.52 -55.56
N GLU A 357 -46.83 -0.74 -54.49
CA GLU A 357 -47.72 -0.81 -53.33
C GLU A 357 -49.08 -0.21 -53.71
N PRO A 358 -50.18 -0.96 -53.62
CA PRO A 358 -51.51 -0.44 -53.87
C PRO A 358 -51.81 0.69 -52.86
N PRO A 359 -52.52 1.76 -53.27
CA PRO A 359 -52.81 2.88 -52.39
C PRO A 359 -53.55 2.37 -51.15
N PRO A 360 -53.24 2.92 -49.96
CA PRO A 360 -53.86 2.49 -48.72
C PRO A 360 -55.37 2.65 -48.83
N THR A 361 -56.09 1.54 -48.73
CA THR A 361 -57.55 1.53 -48.66
C THR A 361 -57.95 2.27 -47.39
N SER A 362 -58.64 3.39 -47.57
CA SER A 362 -59.22 4.16 -46.47
C SER A 362 -60.37 3.37 -45.85
N GLY A 363 -60.11 2.74 -44.70
CA GLY A 363 -61.15 2.19 -43.85
C GLY A 363 -61.86 3.32 -43.12
N ARG A 364 -63.15 3.50 -43.41
CA ARG A 364 -64.09 4.28 -42.61
C ARG A 364 -64.61 3.47 -41.43
#